data_AF-A0AAU6WM26-F1
#
_entry.id   AF-A0AAU6WM26-F1
#
_cell.length_a   1.000
_cell.length_b   1.000
_cell.length_c   1.000
_cell.angle_alpha   90.00
_cell.angle_beta   90.00
_cell.angle_gamma   90.00
#
_symmetry.space_group_name_H-M   'P 1'
#
loop_
_entity.id
_entity.type
_entity.pdbx_description
1 polymer ?
#
loop_
_entity_poly.entity_id
_entity_poly.type
_entity_poly.pdbx_seq_one_letter_code
_entity_poly.pdbx_strand_id
1 'polypeptide(L)'
;MGTNKYKSIVGIAAPLLGVIYFGYTWLSDSYNDHPNYDYRQNTIGQFAFFAFFVLLIFNTLKVIHKESFFVYLLIIFLFILTVYLLITKLFLYPFFIVIGISFILFYSRKWFS
;
A
#
# COMPACT_ATOMS: atom_id res chain seq x y z
N MET A 1 -5.28 30.23 1.30
CA MET A 1 -5.38 29.32 0.13
C MET A 1 -4.14 28.44 -0.12
N GLY A 2 -2.94 28.74 0.39
CA GLY A 2 -1.72 27.94 0.12
C GLY A 2 -1.57 26.62 0.91
N THR A 3 -2.09 26.55 2.13
CA THR A 3 -1.88 25.41 3.05
C THR A 3 -2.53 24.10 2.61
N ASN A 4 -3.62 24.13 1.84
CA ASN A 4 -4.26 22.89 1.35
C ASN A 4 -3.48 22.22 0.23
N LYS A 5 -2.80 22.98 -0.65
CA LYS A 5 -2.00 22.40 -1.74
C LYS A 5 -0.77 21.65 -1.21
N TYR A 6 -0.03 22.24 -0.28
CA TYR A 6 1.14 21.58 0.32
C TYR A 6 0.78 20.32 1.09
N LYS A 7 -0.32 20.34 1.86
CA LYS A 7 -0.81 19.15 2.57
C LYS A 7 -1.19 18.02 1.61
N SER A 8 -1.83 18.34 0.48
CA SER A 8 -2.15 17.36 -0.56
C SER A 8 -0.90 16.77 -1.22
N ILE A 9 0.08 17.62 -1.57
CA ILE A 9 1.34 17.16 -2.20
C ILE A 9 2.11 16.25 -1.26
N VAL A 10 2.29 16.65 0.01
CA VAL A 10 2.97 15.83 1.02
C VAL A 10 2.22 14.53 1.28
N GLY A 11 0.87 14.58 1.29
CA GLY A 11 0.01 13.42 1.44
C GLY A 11 0.14 12.39 0.32
N ILE A 12 0.62 12.78 -0.87
CA ILE A 12 0.92 11.84 -1.98
C ILE A 12 2.40 11.47 -1.98
N ALA A 13 3.30 12.45 -1.84
CA ALA A 13 4.73 12.26 -1.99
C ALA A 13 5.32 11.33 -0.92
N ALA A 14 4.91 11.47 0.35
CA ALA A 14 5.40 10.62 1.43
C ALA A 14 5.06 9.13 1.23
N PRO A 15 3.78 8.75 0.97
CA PRO A 15 3.47 7.35 0.70
C PRO A 15 4.04 6.85 -0.63
N LEU A 16 4.18 7.71 -1.65
CA LEU A 16 4.86 7.33 -2.90
C LEU A 16 6.31 6.92 -2.66
N LEU A 17 7.07 7.70 -1.88
CA LEU A 17 8.45 7.36 -1.51
C LEU A 17 8.52 6.04 -0.73
N GLY A 18 7.56 5.79 0.17
CA GLY A 18 7.44 4.52 0.87
C GLY A 18 7.21 3.34 -0.08
N VAL A 19 6.27 3.45 -1.01
CA VAL A 19 6.00 2.42 -2.02
C VAL A 19 7.24 2.14 -2.88
N ILE A 20 7.93 3.19 -3.34
CA ILE A 20 9.14 3.04 -4.15
C ILE A 20 10.25 2.36 -3.35
N TYR A 21 10.52 2.82 -2.13
CA TYR A 21 11.57 2.26 -1.29
C TYR A 21 11.33 0.78 -0.99
N PHE A 22 10.18 0.44 -0.41
CA PHE A 22 9.90 -0.94 -0.03
C PHE A 22 9.70 -1.85 -1.24
N GLY A 23 9.06 -1.35 -2.31
CA GLY A 23 8.91 -2.09 -3.56
C GLY A 23 10.25 -2.39 -4.22
N TYR A 24 11.17 -1.42 -4.25
CA TYR A 24 12.51 -1.61 -4.78
C TYR A 24 13.32 -2.61 -3.96
N THR A 25 13.29 -2.52 -2.62
CA THR A 25 13.99 -3.50 -1.77
C THR A 25 13.45 -4.93 -1.95
N TRP A 26 12.18 -5.06 -2.33
CA TRP A 26 11.56 -6.37 -2.52
C TRP A 26 11.86 -6.96 -3.91
N LEU A 27 11.89 -6.12 -4.95
CA LEU A 27 12.15 -6.53 -6.34
C LEU A 27 13.64 -6.65 -6.68
N SER A 28 14.52 -5.90 -6.02
CA SER A 28 15.94 -5.89 -6.37
C SER A 28 16.66 -7.13 -5.84
N ASP A 29 17.28 -7.90 -6.74
CA ASP A 29 18.09 -9.06 -6.36
C ASP A 29 19.27 -8.65 -5.46
N SER A 30 19.81 -7.43 -5.60
CA SER A 30 20.88 -6.92 -4.74
C SER A 30 20.51 -6.87 -3.25
N TYR A 31 19.21 -6.74 -2.94
CA TYR A 31 18.72 -6.73 -1.58
C TYR A 31 18.32 -8.12 -1.10
N ASN A 32 18.05 -9.06 -2.02
CA ASN A 32 17.55 -10.40 -1.68
C ASN A 32 18.63 -11.49 -1.74
N ASP A 33 19.74 -11.26 -2.44
CA ASP A 33 20.91 -12.17 -2.50
C ASP A 33 21.92 -11.93 -1.36
N HIS A 34 21.51 -11.25 -0.28
CA HIS A 34 22.37 -11.05 0.88
C HIS A 34 22.35 -12.28 1.80
N PRO A 35 23.51 -12.88 2.13
CA PRO A 35 23.59 -14.16 2.85
C PRO A 35 22.97 -14.16 4.25
N ASN A 36 22.73 -12.98 4.85
CA ASN A 36 22.19 -12.85 6.21
C ASN A 36 20.81 -12.19 6.25
N TYR A 37 20.24 -11.79 5.11
CA TYR A 37 18.95 -11.11 5.10
C TYR A 37 18.28 -11.15 3.73
N ASP A 38 17.09 -11.76 3.68
CA ASP A 38 16.23 -11.78 2.51
C ASP A 38 15.05 -10.81 2.72
N TYR A 39 15.03 -9.71 1.95
CA TYR A 39 13.93 -8.73 2.02
C TYR A 39 12.59 -9.32 1.57
N ARG A 40 12.59 -10.41 0.78
CA ARG A 40 11.36 -11.14 0.44
C ARG A 40 10.72 -11.82 1.65
N GLN A 41 11.48 -12.08 2.71
CA GLN A 41 10.97 -12.64 3.96
C GLN A 41 10.76 -11.59 5.06
N ASN A 42 11.07 -10.32 4.78
CA ASN A 42 10.85 -9.23 5.72
C ASN A 42 9.37 -8.86 5.81
N THR A 43 8.65 -9.51 6.72
CA THR A 43 7.25 -9.22 7.04
C THR A 43 6.99 -7.73 7.33
N ILE A 44 7.88 -7.07 8.06
CA ILE A 44 7.70 -5.66 8.45
C ILE A 44 7.79 -4.76 7.21
N GLY A 45 8.75 -5.03 6.32
CA GLY A 45 8.89 -4.34 5.05
C GLY A 45 7.69 -4.55 4.13
N GLN A 46 7.17 -5.78 4.07
CA GLN A 46 5.93 -6.08 3.34
C GLN A 46 4.74 -5.30 3.92
N PHE A 47 4.58 -5.29 5.25
CA PHE A 47 3.51 -4.52 5.91
C PHE A 47 3.61 -3.03 5.57
N ALA A 48 4.82 -2.47 5.68
CA ALA A 48 5.08 -1.07 5.40
C ALA A 48 4.76 -0.73 3.93
N PHE A 49 5.19 -1.57 2.98
CA PHE A 49 4.85 -1.43 1.56
C PHE A 49 3.34 -1.30 1.36
N PHE A 50 2.57 -2.25 1.91
CA PHE A 50 1.11 -2.26 1.73
C PHE A 50 0.44 -1.07 2.42
N ALA A 51 0.89 -0.68 3.61
CA ALA A 51 0.35 0.49 4.30
C ALA A 51 0.58 1.78 3.50
N PHE A 52 1.80 2.00 3.00
CA PHE A 52 2.10 3.15 2.15
C PHE A 52 1.33 3.10 0.83
N PHE A 53 1.16 1.92 0.25
CA PHE A 53 0.42 1.75 -0.98
C PHE A 53 -1.07 2.09 -0.83
N VAL A 54 -1.72 1.60 0.22
CA VAL A 54 -3.13 1.94 0.51
C VAL A 54 -3.29 3.44 0.78
N LEU A 55 -2.37 4.04 1.54
CA LEU A 55 -2.35 5.48 1.79
C LEU A 55 -2.18 6.28 0.48
N LEU A 56 -1.32 5.82 -0.43
CA LEU A 56 -1.11 6.44 -1.73
C LEU A 56 -2.40 6.45 -2.55
N ILE A 57 -3.08 5.30 -2.66
CA ILE A 57 -4.37 5.20 -3.38
C ILE A 57 -5.39 6.14 -2.73
N PHE A 58 -5.59 6.04 -1.42
CA PHE A 58 -6.60 6.83 -0.72
C PHE A 58 -6.37 8.34 -0.89
N ASN A 59 -5.14 8.80 -0.68
CA ASN A 59 -4.80 10.22 -0.80
C ASN A 59 -4.89 10.71 -2.25
N THR A 60 -4.50 9.89 -3.23
CA THR A 60 -4.66 10.22 -4.65
C THR A 60 -6.14 10.39 -5.01
N LEU A 61 -6.99 9.44 -4.61
CA LEU A 61 -8.43 9.50 -4.85
C LEU A 61 -9.10 10.70 -4.18
N LYS A 62 -8.67 11.03 -2.97
CA LYS A 62 -9.14 12.22 -2.25
C LYS A 62 -8.78 13.52 -2.99
N VAL A 63 -7.59 13.57 -3.60
CA VAL A 63 -7.13 14.75 -4.35
C VAL A 63 -7.93 14.95 -5.64
N ILE A 64 -8.39 13.87 -6.27
CA ILE A 64 -9.21 13.94 -7.49
C ILE A 64 -10.73 13.88 -7.21
N HIS A 65 -11.15 13.88 -5.94
CA HIS A 65 -12.57 13.78 -5.53
C HIS A 65 -13.29 12.54 -6.08
N LYS A 66 -12.59 11.38 -6.05
CA LYS A 66 -13.08 10.09 -6.54
C LYS A 66 -12.98 8.99 -5.48
N GLU A 67 -13.24 9.32 -4.21
CA GLU A 67 -13.14 8.37 -3.09
C GLU A 67 -14.04 7.14 -3.26
N SER A 68 -15.15 7.26 -4.01
CA SER A 68 -16.03 6.13 -4.36
C SER A 68 -15.33 5.03 -5.16
N PHE A 69 -14.25 5.36 -5.88
CA PHE A 69 -13.45 4.39 -6.65
C PHE A 69 -12.46 3.60 -5.78
N PHE A 70 -12.30 3.96 -4.50
CA PHE A 70 -11.31 3.33 -3.61
C PHE A 70 -11.51 1.84 -3.50
N VAL A 71 -12.75 1.40 -3.28
CA VAL A 71 -13.07 -0.02 -3.15
C VAL A 71 -12.81 -0.77 -4.47
N TYR A 72 -13.17 -0.19 -5.61
CA TYR A 72 -12.93 -0.81 -6.92
C TYR A 72 -11.43 -0.95 -7.24
N LEU A 73 -10.64 0.10 -6.99
CA LEU A 73 -9.18 0.05 -7.17
C LEU A 73 -8.51 -0.91 -6.20
N LEU A 74 -8.98 -0.97 -4.94
CA LEU A 74 -8.50 -1.92 -3.96
C LEU A 74 -8.79 -3.36 -4.40
N ILE A 75 -9.98 -3.64 -4.95
CA ILE A 75 -10.36 -4.97 -5.47
C ILE A 75 -9.53 -5.36 -6.70
N ILE A 76 -9.31 -4.44 -7.64
CA ILE A 76 -8.46 -4.72 -8.81
C ILE A 76 -7.02 -5.03 -8.37
N PHE A 77 -6.49 -4.24 -7.43
CA PHE A 77 -5.15 -4.47 -6.91
C PHE A 77 -5.04 -5.78 -6.14
N LEU A 78 -6.05 -6.10 -5.32
CA LEU A 78 -6.21 -7.40 -4.66
C LEU A 78 -6.15 -8.55 -5.66
N PHE A 79 -6.85 -8.41 -6.78
CA PHE A 79 -6.88 -9.44 -7.82
C PHE A 79 -5.52 -9.64 -8.48
N ILE A 80 -4.88 -8.54 -8.94
CA ILE A 80 -3.55 -8.59 -9.59
C ILE A 80 -2.51 -9.19 -8.63
N LEU A 81 -2.52 -8.73 -7.38
CA LEU A 81 -1.57 -9.21 -6.38
C LEU A 81 -1.81 -10.68 -6.02
N THR A 82 -3.07 -11.10 -5.87
CA THR A 82 -3.41 -12.52 -5.62
C THR A 82 -2.89 -13.40 -6.76
N VAL A 83 -3.08 -12.97 -8.02
CA VAL A 83 -2.55 -13.69 -9.19
C VAL A 83 -1.02 -13.77 -9.15
N TYR A 84 -0.33 -12.67 -8.87
CA TYR A 84 1.14 -12.66 -8.74
C TYR A 84 1.64 -13.56 -7.60
N LEU A 85 0.93 -13.60 -6.48
CA LEU A 85 1.30 -14.37 -5.29
C LEU A 85 1.06 -15.88 -5.46
N LEU A 86 0.02 -16.26 -6.20
CA LEU A 86 -0.18 -17.66 -6.61
C LEU A 86 0.98 -18.18 -7.46
N ILE A 87 1.62 -17.30 -8.25
CA ILE A 87 2.77 -17.64 -9.08
C ILE A 87 4.06 -17.71 -8.23
N THR A 88 4.23 -16.84 -7.24
CA THR A 88 5.51 -16.67 -6.50
C THR A 88 5.59 -17.39 -5.15
N LYS A 89 4.50 -17.94 -4.61
CA LYS A 89 4.45 -18.69 -3.33
C LYS A 89 4.97 -17.93 -2.09
N LEU A 90 5.00 -16.59 -2.11
CA LEU A 90 5.43 -15.76 -0.98
C LEU A 90 4.29 -15.54 0.05
N PHE A 91 4.64 -15.59 1.35
CA PHE A 91 3.70 -15.54 2.48
C PHE A 91 3.00 -14.18 2.67
N LEU A 92 1.73 -14.23 3.06
CA LEU A 92 0.68 -13.28 2.67
C LEU A 92 -0.04 -12.56 3.84
N TYR A 93 0.30 -12.90 5.08
CA TYR A 93 -0.45 -12.40 6.24
C TYR A 93 -0.35 -10.87 6.48
N PRO A 94 0.78 -10.17 6.21
CA PRO A 94 0.86 -8.73 6.47
C PRO A 94 -0.09 -7.94 5.59
N PHE A 95 -0.28 -8.41 4.36
CA PHE A 95 -1.19 -7.82 3.39
C PHE A 95 -2.65 -7.92 3.83
N PHE A 96 -3.10 -9.12 4.23
CA PHE A 96 -4.46 -9.34 4.69
C PHE A 96 -4.79 -8.50 5.94
N ILE A 97 -3.81 -8.32 6.84
CA ILE A 97 -3.97 -7.46 8.02
C ILE A 97 -4.15 -5.99 7.61
N VAL A 98 -3.28 -5.44 6.74
CA VAL A 98 -3.40 -4.05 6.27
C VAL A 98 -4.75 -3.81 5.60
N ILE A 99 -5.21 -4.75 4.78
CA ILE A 99 -6.50 -4.65 4.10
C ILE A 99 -7.68 -4.77 5.06
N GLY A 100 -7.65 -5.72 5.99
CA GLY A 100 -8.69 -5.87 7.01
C GLY A 100 -8.85 -4.59 7.83
N ILE A 101 -7.72 -4.02 8.29
CA ILE A 101 -7.71 -2.74 9.01
C ILE A 101 -8.25 -1.61 8.12
N SER A 102 -7.83 -1.55 6.85
CA SER A 102 -8.27 -0.52 5.90
C SER A 102 -9.78 -0.56 5.63
N PHE A 103 -10.37 -1.77 5.52
CA PHE A 103 -11.81 -1.95 5.40
C PHE A 103 -12.56 -1.51 6.67
N ILE A 104 -12.08 -1.92 7.85
CA ILE A 104 -12.67 -1.52 9.13
C ILE A 104 -12.65 0.01 9.27
N LEU A 105 -11.53 0.65 8.96
CA LEU A 105 -11.38 2.11 9.02
C LEU A 105 -12.25 2.83 7.98
N PHE A 106 -12.34 2.31 6.75
CA PHE A 106 -13.19 2.90 5.71
C PHE A 106 -14.68 2.83 6.09
N TYR A 107 -15.15 1.66 6.51
CA TYR A 107 -16.55 1.49 6.91
C TYR A 107 -16.87 2.27 8.18
N SER A 108 -16.07 2.19 9.25
CA SER A 108 -16.32 2.95 10.48
C SER A 108 -16.44 4.46 10.21
N ARG A 109 -15.60 5.01 9.32
CA ARG A 109 -15.68 6.41 8.94
C ARG A 109 -16.97 6.78 8.19
N LYS A 110 -17.57 5.85 7.45
CA LYS A 110 -18.90 6.02 6.82
C LYS A 110 -20.04 6.04 7.84
N TRP A 111 -19.87 5.41 9.00
CA TRP A 111 -20.88 5.40 10.08
C TRP A 111 -20.79 6.62 11.01
N PHE A 112 -19.63 7.27 11.09
CA PHE A 112 -19.38 8.45 11.95
C PHE A 112 -19.42 9.79 11.20
N SER A 113 -19.81 9.81 9.93
CA SER A 113 -19.90 11.00 9.09
C SER A 113 -21.27 11.12 8.45
#